data_AF-A0A559NNY5-F1
#
_entry.id   AF-A0A559NNY5-F1
#
_cell.length_a   1.000
_cell.length_b   1.000
_cell.length_c   1.000
_cell.angle_alpha   90.00
_cell.angle_beta   90.00
_cell.angle_gamma   90.00
#
_symmetry.space_group_name_H-M   'P 1'
#
loop_
_entity.id
_entity.type
_entity.pdbx_description
1 polymer ?
#
loop_
_entity_poly.entity_id
_entity_poly.type
_entity_poly.pdbx_seq_one_letter_code
_entity_poly.pdbx_strand_id
1 'polypeptide(L)'
;MKNILKITTVVAFMFATVAGMAREPKLNLLTAGKAKSVVLTMEASSVGVQIKLMDSDLNVIYSEKVSEGLFSKKLNFKDLADGVYFLSADDNLKNYSYTIVLEKNNVKIVDADEDIKPFFRKTNNMILMNYLNLDKSKMAIKIYDAEGRTVFSQEVIDELIVEKAFNFADAFPGVYVVTVKSAGKTYTEEFVVN
;
A
#
# COMPACT_ATOMS: atom_id res chain seq x y z
N MET A 1 23.43 61.35 28.80
CA MET A 1 22.29 60.42 28.72
C MET A 1 22.80 59.12 28.09
N LYS A 2 22.64 57.98 28.75
CA LYS A 2 23.19 56.68 28.32
C LYS A 2 22.27 56.06 27.26
N ASN A 3 22.78 55.83 26.05
CA ASN A 3 22.03 55.13 25.01
C ASN A 3 22.12 53.62 25.24
N ILE A 4 21.03 53.02 25.73
CA ILE A 4 20.88 51.57 25.85
C ILE A 4 20.37 51.06 24.50
N LEU A 5 21.26 50.40 23.75
CA LEU A 5 20.90 49.71 22.52
C LEU A 5 20.04 48.49 22.89
N LYS A 6 18.75 48.52 22.56
CA LYS A 6 17.84 47.39 22.78
C LYS A 6 18.17 46.31 21.75
N ILE A 7 18.86 45.26 22.19
CA ILE A 7 19.06 44.05 21.39
C ILE A 7 17.73 43.28 21.39
N THR A 8 16.93 43.47 20.34
CA THR A 8 15.79 42.59 20.06
C THR A 8 16.33 41.27 19.53
N THR A 9 16.42 40.26 20.40
CA THR A 9 16.70 38.88 20.04
C THR A 9 15.62 38.37 19.08
N VAL A 10 15.90 38.37 17.78
CA VAL A 10 15.11 37.63 16.80
C VAL A 10 15.41 36.15 17.01
N VAL A 11 14.55 35.45 17.74
CA VAL A 11 14.57 33.98 17.76
C VAL A 11 14.09 33.53 16.38
N ALA A 12 15.03 33.34 15.46
CA ALA A 12 14.76 32.67 14.21
C ALA A 12 14.43 31.21 14.54
N PHE A 13 13.14 30.86 14.57
CA PHE A 13 12.68 29.48 14.52
C PHE A 13 13.09 28.91 13.16
N MET A 14 14.31 28.37 13.07
CA MET A 14 14.66 27.48 11.98
C MET A 14 13.84 26.20 12.18
N PHE A 15 12.70 26.10 11.48
CA PHE A 15 12.07 24.82 11.23
C PHE A 15 13.05 23.99 10.41
N ALA A 16 13.84 23.16 11.08
CA ALA A 16 14.55 22.08 10.42
C ALA A 16 13.47 21.17 9.81
N THR A 17 13.29 21.25 8.50
CA THR A 17 12.47 20.29 7.77
C THR A 17 13.19 18.95 7.91
N VAL A 18 12.80 18.15 8.91
CA VAL A 18 13.06 16.72 8.89
C VAL A 18 12.35 16.19 7.65
N ALA A 19 13.12 16.00 6.58
CA ALA A 19 12.67 15.25 5.43
C ALA A 19 12.36 13.84 5.93
N GLY A 20 11.09 13.58 6.22
CA GLY A 20 10.60 12.23 6.45
C GLY A 20 10.73 11.48 5.13
N MET A 21 11.88 10.85 4.91
CA MET A 21 12.01 9.95 3.77
C MET A 21 11.09 8.77 4.03
N ALA A 22 10.06 8.61 3.20
CA ALA A 22 9.25 7.41 3.19
C ALA A 22 10.17 6.20 2.95
N ARG A 23 10.10 5.21 3.84
CA ARG A 23 10.89 3.99 3.70
C ARG A 23 10.13 3.03 2.80
N GLU A 24 10.52 2.98 1.54
CA GLU A 24 10.03 1.95 0.65
C GLU A 24 10.53 0.56 1.10
N PRO A 25 9.68 -0.46 1.03
CA PRO A 25 10.05 -1.85 1.23
C PRO A 25 11.26 -2.26 0.42
N LYS A 26 12.17 -2.98 1.06
CA LYS A 26 13.35 -3.53 0.41
C LYS A 26 13.42 -5.02 0.67
N LEU A 27 13.44 -5.79 -0.41
CA LEU A 27 13.78 -7.20 -0.36
C LEU A 27 15.25 -7.37 -0.73
N ASN A 28 16.04 -7.89 0.21
CA ASN A 28 17.46 -8.12 0.03
C ASN A 28 17.77 -9.62 0.08
N LEU A 29 18.68 -10.07 -0.79
CA LEU A 29 19.27 -11.40 -0.68
C LEU A 29 20.33 -11.39 0.43
N LEU A 30 20.20 -12.29 1.41
CA LEU A 30 21.29 -12.51 2.36
C LEU A 30 22.13 -13.69 1.88
N THR A 31 23.20 -13.40 1.15
CA THR A 31 24.22 -14.39 0.78
C THR A 31 25.31 -14.46 1.85
N ALA A 32 24.95 -14.82 3.09
CA ALA A 32 25.93 -15.16 4.12
C ALA A 32 26.19 -16.68 4.09
N GLY A 33 27.14 -17.10 3.25
CA GLY A 33 27.47 -18.53 3.05
C GLY A 33 26.40 -19.32 2.28
N LYS A 34 26.30 -20.64 2.51
CA LYS A 34 25.37 -21.56 1.82
C LYS A 34 23.88 -21.36 2.11
N ALA A 35 23.48 -20.30 2.82
CA ALA A 35 22.10 -20.15 3.29
C ALA A 35 21.17 -19.57 2.21
N LYS A 36 20.21 -20.36 1.74
CA LYS A 36 19.11 -19.91 0.86
C LYS A 36 18.16 -19.01 1.67
N SER A 37 18.38 -17.69 1.73
CA SER A 37 17.49 -16.80 2.50
C SER A 37 17.35 -15.40 1.89
N VAL A 38 16.19 -14.79 2.09
CA VAL A 38 15.93 -13.37 1.80
C VAL A 38 15.57 -12.64 3.09
N VAL A 39 15.77 -11.33 3.11
CA VAL A 39 15.29 -10.44 4.17
C VAL A 39 14.40 -9.37 3.56
N LEU A 40 13.16 -9.32 4.06
CA LEU A 40 12.20 -8.28 3.79
C LEU A 40 12.27 -7.22 4.89
N THR A 41 12.63 -6.00 4.54
CA THR A 41 12.64 -4.86 5.46
C THR A 41 11.56 -3.88 5.03
N MET A 42 10.63 -3.58 5.94
CA MET A 42 9.49 -2.68 5.70
C MET A 42 9.11 -1.95 6.98
N GLU A 43 8.35 -0.87 6.83
CA GLU A 43 7.64 -0.22 7.92
C GLU A 43 6.14 -0.51 7.76
N ALA A 44 5.57 -1.24 8.71
CA ALA A 44 4.16 -1.60 8.67
C ALA A 44 3.30 -0.42 9.16
N SER A 45 2.18 -0.18 8.48
CA SER A 45 1.16 0.77 8.93
C SER A 45 0.44 0.27 10.19
N SER A 46 -0.42 1.09 10.78
CA SER A 46 -1.25 0.70 11.93
C SER A 46 -2.19 -0.47 11.67
N VAL A 47 -2.51 -0.77 10.40
CA VAL A 47 -3.30 -1.93 9.97
C VAL A 47 -2.47 -3.23 9.96
N GLY A 48 -1.14 -3.09 9.95
CA GLY A 48 -0.16 -4.15 9.83
C GLY A 48 0.05 -4.62 8.39
N VAL A 49 1.06 -5.46 8.20
CA VAL A 49 1.42 -6.07 6.90
C VAL A 49 1.21 -7.57 6.97
N GLN A 50 0.49 -8.13 6.01
CA GLN A 50 0.35 -9.57 5.85
C GLN A 50 1.40 -10.10 4.87
N ILE A 51 2.37 -10.84 5.40
CA ILE A 51 3.40 -11.52 4.61
C ILE A 51 2.90 -12.92 4.27
N LYS A 52 3.02 -13.33 3.02
CA LYS A 52 2.74 -14.71 2.58
C LYS A 52 3.84 -15.22 1.66
N LEU A 53 4.17 -16.48 1.77
CA LEU A 53 4.99 -17.21 0.81
C LEU A 53 4.17 -18.35 0.24
N MET A 54 4.14 -18.46 -1.08
CA MET A 54 3.45 -19.51 -1.82
C MET A 54 4.42 -20.32 -2.67
N ASP A 55 4.09 -21.59 -2.90
CA ASP A 55 4.77 -22.45 -3.86
C ASP A 55 4.27 -22.21 -5.30
N SER A 56 4.76 -23.00 -6.26
CA SER A 56 4.39 -22.89 -7.68
C SER A 56 2.93 -23.21 -7.99
N ASP A 57 2.27 -23.96 -7.10
CA ASP A 57 0.86 -24.33 -7.21
C ASP A 57 -0.03 -23.33 -6.45
N LEU A 58 0.54 -22.23 -5.99
CA LEU A 58 -0.11 -21.16 -5.21
C LEU A 58 -0.61 -21.61 -3.82
N ASN A 59 -0.08 -22.71 -3.29
CA ASN A 59 -0.36 -23.08 -1.90
C ASN A 59 0.42 -22.16 -0.96
N VAL A 60 -0.26 -21.63 0.06
CA VAL A 60 0.39 -20.84 1.11
C VAL A 60 1.19 -21.75 2.03
N ILE A 61 2.51 -21.66 1.94
CA ILE A 61 3.45 -22.44 2.75
C ILE A 61 3.98 -21.66 3.96
N TYR A 62 3.79 -20.35 3.99
CA TYR A 62 4.05 -19.50 5.15
C TYR A 62 3.16 -18.26 5.12
N SER A 63 2.70 -17.82 6.30
CA SER A 63 1.86 -16.65 6.46
C SER A 63 2.07 -16.02 7.84
N GLU A 64 2.29 -14.71 7.89
CA GLU A 64 2.48 -13.96 9.14
C GLU A 64 1.95 -12.54 9.01
N LYS A 65 1.20 -12.08 10.02
CA LYS A 65 0.81 -10.68 10.13
C LYS A 65 1.77 -9.97 11.07
N VAL A 66 2.41 -8.91 10.57
CA VAL A 66 3.30 -8.05 11.35
C VAL A 66 2.55 -6.76 11.69
N SER A 67 2.51 -6.41 12.96
CA SER A 67 1.89 -5.17 13.45
C SER A 67 2.73 -3.93 13.10
N GLU A 68 2.21 -2.75 13.44
CA GLU A 68 2.81 -1.45 13.17
C GLU A 68 4.30 -1.34 13.53
N GLY A 69 5.04 -0.59 12.71
CA GLY A 69 6.42 -0.20 12.96
C GLY A 69 7.43 -0.86 12.01
N LEU A 70 8.70 -0.49 12.20
CA LEU A 70 9.79 -1.01 11.39
C LEU A 70 10.07 -2.48 11.74
N PHE A 71 10.15 -3.33 10.72
CA PHE A 71 10.54 -4.71 10.89
C PHE A 71 11.54 -5.17 9.83
N SER A 72 12.20 -6.29 10.12
CA SER A 72 13.01 -7.03 9.15
C SER A 72 12.77 -8.52 9.31
N LYS A 73 12.12 -9.13 8.31
CA LYS A 73 11.77 -10.53 8.32
C LYS A 73 12.75 -11.32 7.45
N LYS A 74 13.52 -12.21 8.09
CA LYS A 74 14.31 -13.22 7.39
C LYS A 74 13.44 -14.42 7.05
N LEU A 75 13.38 -14.77 5.76
CA LEU A 75 12.75 -15.98 5.26
C LEU A 75 13.84 -16.94 4.80
N ASN A 76 13.83 -18.16 5.34
CA ASN A 76 14.81 -19.20 5.05
C ASN A 76 14.18 -20.29 4.19
N PHE A 77 14.80 -20.58 3.04
CA PHE A 77 14.35 -21.53 2.04
C PHE A 77 15.23 -22.79 2.00
N LYS A 78 16.08 -23.02 3.00
CA LYS A 78 17.00 -24.17 3.03
C LYS A 78 16.30 -25.51 2.84
N ASP A 79 15.13 -25.65 3.44
CA ASP A 79 14.36 -26.91 3.46
C ASP A 79 13.31 -26.98 2.33
N LEU A 80 13.30 -25.97 1.44
CA LEU A 80 12.43 -25.95 0.27
C LEU A 80 13.12 -26.56 -0.95
N ALA A 81 12.33 -27.22 -1.78
CA ALA A 81 12.79 -27.78 -3.04
C ALA A 81 13.24 -26.66 -4.01
N ASP A 82 14.02 -27.05 -5.01
CA ASP A 82 14.30 -26.14 -6.12
C ASP A 82 12.99 -25.90 -6.91
N GLY A 83 12.76 -24.66 -7.33
CA GLY A 83 11.48 -24.26 -7.91
C GLY A 83 11.21 -22.75 -7.84
N VAL A 84 9.99 -22.37 -8.20
CA VAL A 84 9.51 -20.99 -8.20
C VAL A 84 8.61 -20.78 -6.99
N TYR A 85 8.79 -19.65 -6.31
CA TYR A 85 8.05 -19.26 -5.12
C TYR A 85 7.61 -17.81 -5.24
N PHE A 86 6.46 -17.50 -4.64
CA PHE A 86 5.87 -16.16 -4.67
C PHE A 86 5.82 -15.60 -3.25
N LEU A 87 6.55 -14.52 -3.01
CA LEU A 87 6.51 -13.80 -1.74
C LEU A 87 5.64 -12.55 -1.93
N SER A 88 4.63 -12.38 -1.08
CA SER A 88 3.82 -11.16 -1.05
C SER A 88 3.87 -10.50 0.32
N ALA A 89 3.79 -9.17 0.33
CA ALA A 89 3.59 -8.37 1.54
C ALA A 89 2.46 -7.38 1.28
N ASP A 90 1.33 -7.62 1.94
CA ASP A 90 0.09 -6.88 1.72
C ASP A 90 -0.12 -5.85 2.86
N ASP A 91 0.03 -4.58 2.53
CA ASP A 91 -0.22 -3.44 3.44
C ASP A 91 -1.54 -2.74 3.07
N ASN A 92 -1.92 -1.74 3.86
CA ASN A 92 -3.13 -0.94 3.63
C ASN A 92 -3.09 -0.18 2.29
N LEU A 93 -1.93 0.36 1.90
CA LEU A 93 -1.81 1.23 0.71
C LEU A 93 -1.25 0.52 -0.53
N LYS A 94 -0.45 -0.53 -0.32
CA LYS A 94 0.27 -1.21 -1.38
C LYS A 94 0.32 -2.71 -1.13
N ASN A 95 0.34 -3.49 -2.20
CA ASN A 95 0.73 -4.90 -2.15
C ASN A 95 2.05 -5.07 -2.92
N TYR A 96 3.04 -5.67 -2.27
CA TYR A 96 4.35 -5.96 -2.84
C TYR A 96 4.40 -7.44 -3.21
N SER A 97 4.84 -7.76 -4.42
CA SER A 97 4.95 -9.14 -4.90
C SER A 97 6.33 -9.40 -5.46
N TYR A 98 6.89 -10.57 -5.15
CA TYR A 98 8.21 -10.98 -5.62
C TYR A 98 8.18 -12.42 -6.13
N THR A 99 8.81 -12.66 -7.27
CA THR A 99 9.05 -14.01 -7.79
C THR A 99 10.46 -14.44 -7.43
N ILE A 100 10.57 -15.54 -6.69
CA ILE A 100 11.82 -16.09 -6.18
C ILE A 100 12.07 -17.45 -6.84
N VAL A 101 13.27 -17.63 -7.39
CA VAL A 101 13.71 -18.88 -7.99
C VAL A 101 14.80 -19.50 -7.13
N LEU A 102 14.57 -20.75 -6.71
CA LEU A 102 15.53 -21.59 -5.99
C LEU A 102 16.15 -22.59 -6.96
N GLU A 103 17.48 -22.56 -7.10
CA GLU A 103 18.24 -23.46 -7.96
C GLU A 103 19.48 -23.97 -7.23
N LYS A 104 19.56 -25.27 -6.97
CA LYS A 104 20.61 -25.98 -6.22
C LYS A 104 20.80 -25.40 -4.83
N ASN A 105 21.70 -24.41 -4.71
CA ASN A 105 22.01 -23.73 -3.46
C ASN A 105 22.00 -22.20 -3.63
N ASN A 106 21.34 -21.72 -4.68
CA ASN A 106 21.23 -20.32 -5.03
C ASN A 106 19.78 -19.85 -4.90
N VAL A 107 19.62 -18.56 -4.62
CA VAL A 107 18.33 -17.86 -4.54
C VAL A 107 18.42 -16.64 -5.45
N LYS A 108 17.44 -16.48 -6.34
CA LYS A 108 17.33 -15.33 -7.22
C LYS A 108 15.96 -14.70 -7.05
N ILE A 109 15.92 -13.37 -6.92
CA ILE A 109 14.68 -12.61 -7.11
C ILE A 109 14.67 -12.25 -8.60
N VAL A 110 13.72 -12.78 -9.36
CA VAL A 110 13.67 -12.61 -10.82
C VAL A 110 12.61 -11.60 -11.26
N ASP A 111 11.68 -11.28 -10.37
CA ASP A 111 10.63 -10.30 -10.62
C ASP A 111 10.18 -9.64 -9.31
N ALA A 112 9.74 -8.39 -9.42
CA ALA A 112 9.22 -7.59 -8.32
C ALA A 112 8.15 -6.62 -8.87
N ASP A 113 6.98 -6.62 -8.23
CA ASP A 113 5.85 -5.75 -8.60
C ASP A 113 5.29 -5.03 -7.37
N GLU A 114 4.76 -3.83 -7.62
CA GLU A 114 4.08 -3.02 -6.63
C GLU A 114 2.69 -2.63 -7.12
N ASP A 115 1.68 -3.07 -6.37
CA ASP A 115 0.30 -2.68 -6.61
C ASP A 115 -0.12 -1.58 -5.65
N ILE A 116 -0.35 -0.39 -6.17
CA ILE A 116 -0.88 0.73 -5.39
C ILE A 116 -2.40 0.59 -5.30
N LYS A 117 -2.95 0.72 -4.09
CA LYS A 117 -4.40 0.68 -3.84
C LYS A 117 -4.97 2.10 -3.74
N PRO A 118 -6.23 2.32 -4.16
CA PRO A 118 -6.95 3.54 -3.81
C PRO A 118 -7.07 3.68 -2.29
N PHE A 119 -6.80 4.88 -1.78
CA PHE A 119 -7.03 5.21 -0.39
C PHE A 119 -8.37 5.91 -0.22
N PHE A 120 -9.19 5.40 0.71
CA PHE A 120 -10.47 5.97 1.05
C PHE A 120 -10.46 6.54 2.47
N ARG A 121 -10.92 7.78 2.61
CA ARG A 121 -11.17 8.42 3.90
C ARG A 121 -12.65 8.75 4.02
N LYS A 122 -13.28 8.18 5.04
CA LYS A 122 -14.67 8.46 5.39
C LYS A 122 -14.77 9.66 6.32
N THR A 123 -15.75 10.51 6.06
CA THR A 123 -16.26 11.53 6.99
C THR A 123 -17.72 11.20 7.30
N ASN A 124 -18.41 12.08 8.04
CA ASN A 124 -19.82 11.86 8.40
C ASN A 124 -20.74 11.70 7.18
N ASN A 125 -20.44 12.40 6.08
CA ASN A 125 -21.30 12.47 4.90
C ASN A 125 -20.53 12.30 3.58
N MET A 126 -19.24 11.98 3.62
CA MET A 126 -18.44 11.86 2.40
C MET A 126 -17.47 10.69 2.42
N ILE A 127 -17.17 10.20 1.23
CA ILE A 127 -15.95 9.45 0.94
C ILE A 127 -15.01 10.33 0.14
N LEU A 128 -13.80 10.54 0.66
CA LEU A 128 -12.68 11.09 -0.09
C LEU A 128 -11.85 9.93 -0.61
N MET A 129 -11.57 9.92 -1.90
CA MET A 129 -10.75 8.91 -2.58
C MET A 129 -9.54 9.58 -3.20
N ASN A 130 -8.36 9.01 -2.97
CA ASN A 130 -7.14 9.34 -3.68
C ASN A 130 -6.53 8.07 -4.30
N TYR A 131 -6.07 8.15 -5.53
CA TYR A 131 -5.39 7.05 -6.21
C TYR A 131 -4.25 7.57 -7.10
N LEU A 132 -3.07 6.99 -6.92
CA LEU A 132 -1.89 7.25 -7.75
C LEU A 132 -1.83 6.19 -8.88
N ASN A 133 -2.30 6.58 -10.05
CA ASN A 133 -2.43 5.76 -11.25
C ASN A 133 -1.15 5.88 -12.11
N LEU A 134 -0.05 5.30 -11.65
CA LEU A 134 1.30 5.50 -12.25
C LEU A 134 1.38 5.13 -13.74
N ASP A 135 0.67 4.08 -14.15
CA ASP A 135 0.60 3.61 -15.53
C ASP A 135 -0.46 4.35 -16.36
N LYS A 136 -1.18 5.28 -15.73
CA LYS A 136 -2.31 6.01 -16.28
C LYS A 136 -3.37 5.11 -16.92
N SER A 137 -3.54 3.91 -16.36
CA SER A 137 -4.52 2.94 -16.82
C SER A 137 -5.93 3.54 -16.88
N LYS A 138 -6.73 3.06 -17.83
CA LYS A 138 -8.17 3.37 -17.85
C LYS A 138 -8.80 2.84 -16.57
N MET A 139 -9.53 3.71 -15.87
CA MET A 139 -10.23 3.37 -14.64
C MET A 139 -11.74 3.57 -14.77
N ALA A 140 -12.49 2.76 -14.04
CA ALA A 140 -13.92 2.94 -13.86
C ALA A 140 -14.25 3.05 -12.36
N ILE A 141 -14.94 4.12 -11.99
CA ILE A 141 -15.42 4.36 -10.64
C ILE A 141 -16.94 4.27 -10.66
N LYS A 142 -17.53 3.43 -9.82
CA LYS A 142 -18.99 3.26 -9.71
C LYS A 142 -19.41 3.30 -8.25
N ILE A 143 -20.60 3.80 -7.99
CA ILE A 143 -21.25 3.69 -6.68
C ILE A 143 -22.57 2.97 -6.87
N TYR A 144 -22.78 1.94 -6.06
CA TYR A 144 -24.03 1.19 -5.99
C TYR A 144 -24.75 1.49 -4.68
N ASP A 145 -26.07 1.58 -4.71
CA ASP A 145 -26.88 1.59 -3.50
C ASP A 145 -27.18 0.16 -2.99
N ALA A 146 -27.96 0.05 -1.91
CA ALA A 146 -28.29 -1.22 -1.28
C ALA A 146 -29.10 -2.18 -2.17
N GLU A 147 -29.77 -1.68 -3.21
CA GLU A 147 -30.50 -2.49 -4.20
C GLU A 147 -29.58 -2.90 -5.37
N GLY A 148 -28.30 -2.54 -5.34
CA GLY A 148 -27.35 -2.78 -6.42
C GLY A 148 -27.52 -1.84 -7.62
N ARG A 149 -28.31 -0.77 -7.50
CA ARG A 149 -28.51 0.20 -8.58
C ARG A 149 -27.29 1.12 -8.65
N THR A 150 -26.80 1.40 -9.85
CA THR A 150 -25.71 2.35 -10.04
C THR A 150 -26.22 3.78 -9.85
N VAL A 151 -25.77 4.46 -8.80
CA VAL A 151 -26.12 5.86 -8.48
C VAL A 151 -25.05 6.85 -8.94
N PHE A 152 -23.84 6.36 -9.25
CA PHE A 152 -22.76 7.13 -9.84
C PHE A 152 -21.90 6.25 -10.74
N SER A 153 -21.43 6.78 -11.87
CA SER A 153 -20.45 6.12 -12.73
C SER A 153 -19.56 7.17 -13.41
N GLN A 154 -18.26 6.94 -13.38
CA GLN A 154 -17.29 7.77 -14.06
C GLN A 154 -16.17 6.91 -14.63
N GLU A 155 -15.77 7.20 -15.87
CA GLU A 155 -14.52 6.69 -16.43
C GLU A 155 -13.43 7.76 -16.28
N VAL A 156 -12.21 7.32 -15.99
CA VAL A 156 -11.01 8.17 -15.92
C VAL A 156 -9.96 7.55 -16.84
N ILE A 157 -9.33 8.37 -17.67
CA ILE A 157 -8.39 7.93 -18.71
C ILE A 157 -7.20 8.89 -18.71
N ASP A 158 -5.97 8.36 -18.81
CA ASP A 158 -4.73 9.14 -18.93
C ASP A 158 -4.44 10.11 -17.76
N GLU A 159 -5.00 9.84 -16.58
CA GLU A 159 -4.78 10.65 -15.36
C GLU A 159 -3.80 9.94 -14.43
N LEU A 160 -2.76 10.66 -13.97
CA LEU A 160 -1.76 10.16 -13.03
C LEU A 160 -2.27 10.15 -11.58
N ILE A 161 -3.04 11.18 -11.20
CA ILE A 161 -3.56 11.35 -9.85
C ILE A 161 -5.07 11.49 -9.96
N VAL A 162 -5.81 10.60 -9.30
CA VAL A 162 -7.27 10.61 -9.32
C VAL A 162 -7.79 10.91 -7.92
N GLU A 163 -8.40 12.08 -7.78
CA GLU A 163 -9.01 12.56 -6.53
C GLU A 163 -10.51 12.71 -6.71
N LYS A 164 -11.28 12.17 -5.76
CA LYS A 164 -12.75 12.28 -5.75
C LYS A 164 -13.27 12.54 -4.35
N ALA A 165 -14.33 13.33 -4.28
CA ALA A 165 -15.15 13.49 -3.09
C ALA A 165 -16.58 13.08 -3.45
N PHE A 166 -17.06 11.99 -2.85
CA PHE A 166 -18.43 11.52 -3.00
C PHE A 166 -19.23 12.02 -1.81
N ASN A 167 -20.19 12.92 -2.06
CA ASN A 167 -21.04 13.50 -1.02
C ASN A 167 -22.37 12.76 -0.94
N PHE A 168 -22.68 12.27 0.26
CA PHE A 168 -23.88 11.51 0.61
C PHE A 168 -24.83 12.30 1.53
N ALA A 169 -24.64 13.62 1.69
CA ALA A 169 -25.48 14.45 2.57
C ALA A 169 -26.98 14.37 2.25
N ASP A 170 -27.31 14.27 0.95
CA ASP A 170 -28.70 14.19 0.46
C ASP A 170 -29.07 12.76 0.00
N ALA A 171 -28.23 11.78 0.31
CA ALA A 171 -28.48 10.39 -0.06
C ALA A 171 -29.54 9.76 0.86
N PHE A 172 -30.33 8.83 0.32
CA PHE A 172 -31.26 8.07 1.14
C PHE A 172 -30.49 7.19 2.14
N PRO A 173 -31.01 7.00 3.37
CA PRO A 173 -30.43 6.06 4.33
C PRO A 173 -30.23 4.68 3.72
N GLY A 174 -29.07 4.08 3.98
CA GLY A 174 -28.70 2.79 3.39
C GLY A 174 -27.20 2.61 3.21
N VAL A 175 -26.85 1.43 2.68
CA VAL A 175 -25.47 1.05 2.38
C VAL A 175 -25.15 1.39 0.93
N TYR A 176 -24.01 2.02 0.71
CA TYR A 176 -23.47 2.33 -0.60
C TYR A 176 -22.09 1.69 -0.77
N VAL A 177 -21.82 1.16 -1.96
CA VAL A 177 -20.54 0.52 -2.29
C VAL A 177 -19.86 1.30 -3.40
N VAL A 178 -18.73 1.94 -3.07
CA VAL A 178 -17.83 2.56 -4.05
C VAL A 178 -16.93 1.46 -4.62
N THR A 179 -16.90 1.32 -5.93
CA THR A 179 -16.06 0.36 -6.67
C THR A 179 -15.12 1.10 -7.58
N VAL A 180 -13.82 0.80 -7.51
CA VAL A 180 -12.79 1.31 -8.39
C VAL A 180 -12.17 0.15 -9.15
N LYS A 181 -12.25 0.18 -10.48
CA LYS A 181 -11.59 -0.80 -11.36
C LYS A 181 -10.44 -0.12 -12.09
N SER A 182 -9.23 -0.67 -11.98
CA SER A 182 -8.03 -0.20 -12.68
C SER A 182 -7.13 -1.38 -13.00
N ALA A 183 -6.52 -1.43 -14.19
CA ALA A 183 -5.55 -2.46 -14.58
C ALA A 183 -5.99 -3.92 -14.26
N GLY A 184 -7.27 -4.24 -14.46
CA GLY A 184 -7.84 -5.57 -14.15
C GLY A 184 -8.12 -5.85 -12.68
N LYS A 185 -7.75 -4.93 -11.77
CA LYS A 185 -7.99 -5.01 -10.32
C LYS A 185 -9.27 -4.28 -9.94
N THR A 186 -9.93 -4.74 -8.89
CA THR A 186 -11.16 -4.15 -8.37
C THR A 186 -11.00 -3.88 -6.88
N TYR A 187 -11.24 -2.64 -6.47
CA TYR A 187 -11.22 -2.18 -5.08
C TYR A 187 -12.61 -1.72 -4.68
N THR A 188 -13.00 -1.97 -3.43
CA THR A 188 -14.33 -1.63 -2.92
C THR A 188 -14.24 -0.97 -1.56
N GLU A 189 -15.07 0.05 -1.34
CA GLU A 189 -15.25 0.70 -0.05
C GLU A 189 -16.74 0.87 0.26
N GLU A 190 -17.14 0.57 1.49
CA GLU A 190 -18.52 0.68 1.96
C GLU A 190 -18.76 1.98 2.73
N PHE A 191 -19.88 2.63 2.45
CA PHE A 191 -20.40 3.79 3.18
C PHE A 191 -21.81 3.53 3.69
N VAL A 192 -22.06 3.89 4.95
CA VAL A 192 -23.39 3.79 5.56
C VAL A 192 -23.93 5.19 5.78
N VAL A 193 -25.09 5.48 5.17
CA VAL A 193 -25.88 6.68 5.43
C VAL A 193 -26.94 6.31 6.48
N ASN A 194 -26.92 7.00 7.62
CA ASN A 194 -27.86 6.79 8.72
C ASN A 194 -29.09 7.70 8.62
#